data_AF-A0AAX1T3C6-F1
#
_entry.id   AF-A0AAX1T3C6-F1
#
_cell.length_a   1.000
_cell.length_b   1.000
_cell.length_c   1.000
_cell.angle_alpha   90.00
_cell.angle_beta   90.00
_cell.angle_gamma   90.00
#
_symmetry.space_group_name_H-M   'P 1'
#
loop_
_entity.id
_entity.type
_entity.pdbx_description
1 polymer ?
#
loop_
_entity_poly.entity_id
_entity_poly.type
_entity_poly.pdbx_seq_one_letter_code
_entity_poly.pdbx_strand_id
1 'polypeptide(L)'
;MNEYYGERHGLVNKNKYDLRDLRDLFVLFHDNLRKDGYLIKFYGGKDSWGGFHSGICGDNMDVFCFSKTGYKGLLPVDYGIRYKESQIFTLIEMFYTYVNDNDPFSDGDGKIEYRKRINKILNSYGKCWELTDEGYVRELVDNGLSNLLAQEYDDSDIYTDISEAKQKFLKYGATLDDKKDALIRLGNIMEPLRDEMKASLSKADTSDIFNLLNNFQLRHNNAKQKTDYDKEIYYPWMFYQMLAALDAFLKIKERGQ
;
A
#
# COMPACT_ATOMS: atom_id res chain seq x y z
N MET A 1 10.52 11.54 20.57
CA MET A 1 11.68 11.05 19.79
C MET A 1 12.90 11.77 20.36
N ASN A 2 13.93 11.05 20.80
CA ASN A 2 15.11 11.71 21.36
C ASN A 2 15.97 12.21 20.20
N GLU A 3 16.04 13.53 20.01
CA GLU A 3 16.98 14.10 19.04
C GLU A 3 18.40 13.93 19.56
N TYR A 4 19.30 13.39 18.73
CA TYR A 4 20.70 13.18 19.10
C TYR A 4 21.55 14.43 18.83
N TYR A 5 22.76 14.51 19.40
CA TYR A 5 23.61 15.71 19.36
C TYR A 5 23.76 16.29 17.94
N GLY A 6 24.02 15.45 16.94
CA GLY A 6 24.17 15.90 15.56
C GLY A 6 22.89 16.48 14.94
N GLU A 7 21.73 15.94 15.30
CA GLU A 7 20.43 16.47 14.86
C GLU A 7 20.14 17.81 15.54
N ARG A 8 20.37 17.90 16.87
CA ARG A 8 20.14 19.13 17.66
C ARG A 8 21.00 20.32 17.22
N HIS A 9 22.15 20.03 16.58
CA HIS A 9 23.10 21.05 16.15
C HIS A 9 23.16 21.19 14.63
N GLY A 10 22.24 20.58 13.87
CA GLY A 10 22.19 20.67 12.41
C GLY A 10 23.42 20.09 11.70
N LEU A 11 24.17 19.21 12.37
CA LEU A 11 25.38 18.56 11.84
C LEU A 11 25.06 17.35 10.97
N VAL A 12 23.83 16.84 11.07
CA VAL A 12 23.33 15.73 10.25
C VAL A 12 22.15 16.26 9.45
N ASN A 13 22.28 16.20 8.13
CA ASN A 13 21.17 16.51 7.25
C ASN A 13 20.26 15.28 7.20
N LYS A 14 19.01 15.38 7.67
CA LYS A 14 17.96 14.37 7.44
C LYS A 14 17.51 14.41 5.98
N ASN A 15 18.45 14.24 5.07
CA ASN A 15 18.09 13.98 3.68
C ASN A 15 17.27 12.69 3.66
N LYS A 16 16.37 12.60 2.69
CA LYS A 16 15.65 11.34 2.46
C LYS A 16 16.67 10.23 2.21
N TYR A 17 16.43 9.07 2.80
CA TYR A 17 17.24 7.88 2.61
C TYR A 17 17.37 7.60 1.11
N ASP A 18 18.59 7.27 0.69
CA ASP A 18 18.83 6.73 -0.64
C ASP A 18 18.64 5.20 -0.66
N LEU A 19 18.85 4.57 -1.83
CA LEU A 19 18.66 3.12 -1.94
C LEU A 19 19.69 2.33 -1.12
N ARG A 20 20.86 2.89 -0.84
CA ARG A 20 21.87 2.24 0.02
C ARG A 20 21.40 2.28 1.47
N ASP A 21 20.94 3.43 1.95
CA ASP A 21 20.37 3.58 3.30
C ASP A 21 19.17 2.64 3.48
N LEU A 22 18.28 2.56 2.48
CA LEU A 22 17.12 1.65 2.52
C LEU A 22 17.54 0.19 2.67
N ARG A 23 18.59 -0.27 1.98
CA ARG A 23 19.08 -1.66 2.11
C ARG A 23 19.55 -1.95 3.52
N ASP A 24 20.42 -1.11 4.05
CA ASP A 24 21.04 -1.33 5.36
C ASP A 24 19.96 -1.29 6.46
N LEU A 25 19.03 -0.33 6.38
CA LEU A 25 17.92 -0.21 7.31
C LEU A 25 16.91 -1.37 7.18
N PHE A 26 16.67 -1.88 5.97
CA PHE A 26 15.79 -3.03 5.74
C PHE A 26 16.36 -4.31 6.36
N VAL A 27 17.65 -4.59 6.15
CA VAL A 27 18.30 -5.76 6.75
C VAL A 27 18.26 -5.67 8.29
N LEU A 28 18.60 -4.50 8.85
CA LEU A 28 18.50 -4.26 10.29
C LEU A 28 17.06 -4.45 10.82
N PHE A 29 16.07 -3.91 10.11
CA PHE A 29 14.66 -4.08 10.44
C PHE A 29 14.26 -5.56 10.46
N HIS A 30 14.64 -6.31 9.44
CA HIS A 30 14.36 -7.74 9.32
C HIS A 30 14.99 -8.55 10.46
N ASP A 31 16.28 -8.30 10.76
CA ASP A 31 17.00 -8.96 11.84
C ASP A 31 16.34 -8.70 13.20
N ASN A 32 15.91 -7.47 13.46
CA ASN A 32 15.22 -7.12 14.71
C ASN A 32 13.87 -7.82 14.82
N LEU A 33 13.07 -7.86 13.75
CA LEU A 33 11.80 -8.60 13.76
C LEU A 33 11.99 -10.09 14.02
N ARG A 34 13.04 -10.69 13.44
CA ARG A 34 13.35 -12.10 13.65
C ARG A 34 13.76 -12.36 15.11
N LYS A 35 14.58 -11.49 15.70
CA LYS A 35 15.00 -11.59 17.12
C LYS A 35 13.84 -11.41 18.09
N ASP A 36 12.94 -10.50 17.76
CA ASP A 36 11.74 -10.21 18.55
C ASP A 36 10.65 -11.30 18.39
N GLY A 37 10.88 -12.30 17.55
CA GLY A 37 9.97 -13.45 17.38
C GLY A 37 8.83 -13.24 16.38
N TYR A 38 8.72 -12.08 15.74
CA TYR A 38 7.63 -11.77 14.81
C TYR A 38 7.63 -12.62 13.52
N LEU A 39 8.75 -13.29 13.21
CA LEU A 39 8.92 -14.12 12.02
C LEU A 39 9.13 -15.62 12.35
N ILE A 40 8.75 -16.07 13.55
CA ILE A 40 8.91 -17.47 13.96
C ILE A 40 8.09 -18.41 13.07
N LYS A 41 6.84 -18.08 12.68
CA LYS A 41 6.08 -18.94 11.76
C LYS A 41 6.76 -19.06 10.40
N PHE A 42 7.43 -17.98 9.95
CA PHE A 42 8.15 -17.97 8.69
C PHE A 42 9.41 -18.85 8.74
N TYR A 43 10.34 -18.54 9.66
CA TYR A 43 11.67 -19.17 9.71
C TYR A 43 11.75 -20.44 10.57
N GLY A 44 10.80 -20.64 11.47
CA GLY A 44 10.89 -21.62 12.53
C GLY A 44 11.62 -21.06 13.75
N GLY A 45 11.44 -21.72 14.88
CA GLY A 45 11.95 -21.27 16.17
C GLY A 45 11.96 -22.38 17.20
N LYS A 46 12.58 -22.10 18.35
CA LYS A 46 12.51 -23.00 19.50
C LYS A 46 11.42 -22.54 20.45
N ASP A 47 10.67 -23.49 21.00
CA ASP A 47 9.75 -23.22 22.10
C ASP A 47 10.51 -23.06 23.45
N SER A 48 9.76 -22.70 24.50
CA SER A 48 10.29 -22.54 25.85
C SER A 48 10.91 -23.82 26.46
N TRP A 49 10.68 -24.98 25.86
CA TRP A 49 11.20 -26.28 26.27
C TRP A 49 12.39 -26.74 25.42
N GLY A 50 12.83 -25.91 24.47
CA GLY A 50 13.95 -26.17 23.58
C GLY A 50 13.61 -27.03 22.35
N GLY A 51 12.34 -27.38 22.14
CA GLY A 51 11.86 -28.07 20.96
C GLY A 51 11.87 -27.15 19.74
N PHE A 52 12.46 -27.60 18.62
CA PHE A 52 12.49 -26.83 17.39
C PHE A 52 11.24 -27.11 16.54
N HIS A 53 10.56 -26.04 16.13
CA HIS A 53 9.42 -26.07 15.23
C HIS A 53 9.83 -25.47 13.90
N SER A 54 9.68 -26.24 12.82
CA SER A 54 10.01 -25.77 11.47
C SER A 54 9.07 -24.66 11.02
N GLY A 55 9.65 -23.64 10.37
CA GLY A 55 8.89 -22.57 9.74
C GLY A 55 8.34 -22.97 8.38
N ILE A 56 7.38 -22.19 7.89
CA ILE A 56 6.73 -22.41 6.59
C ILE A 56 7.69 -22.26 5.40
N CYS A 57 8.82 -21.55 5.55
CA CYS A 57 9.80 -21.40 4.46
C CYS A 57 10.60 -22.69 4.22
N GLY A 58 10.57 -23.63 5.16
CA GLY A 58 11.34 -24.88 5.12
C GLY A 58 12.86 -24.66 5.04
N ASP A 59 13.57 -25.73 4.68
CA ASP A 59 15.04 -25.74 4.63
C ASP A 59 15.61 -24.96 3.45
N ASN A 60 14.84 -24.79 2.37
CA ASN A 60 15.26 -24.07 1.17
C ASN A 60 14.46 -22.77 0.99
N MET A 61 14.79 -21.80 1.84
CA MET A 61 14.12 -20.50 1.89
C MET A 61 14.17 -19.73 0.56
N ASP A 62 15.22 -19.88 -0.23
CA ASP A 62 15.31 -19.20 -1.53
C ASP A 62 14.33 -19.78 -2.54
N VAL A 63 14.17 -21.12 -2.57
CA VAL A 63 13.15 -21.77 -3.41
C VAL A 63 11.74 -21.38 -2.96
N PHE A 64 11.51 -21.29 -1.65
CA PHE A 64 10.24 -20.77 -1.14
C PHE A 64 9.99 -19.34 -1.61
N CYS A 65 10.96 -18.43 -1.44
CA CYS A 65 10.86 -17.04 -1.87
C CYS A 65 10.61 -16.94 -3.38
N PHE A 66 11.34 -17.70 -4.17
CA PHE A 66 11.15 -17.77 -5.62
C PHE A 66 9.74 -18.23 -6.00
N SER A 67 9.20 -19.23 -5.30
CA SER A 67 7.83 -19.72 -5.56
C SER A 67 6.74 -18.68 -5.29
N LYS A 68 7.00 -17.69 -4.42
CA LYS A 68 6.05 -16.64 -4.05
C LYS A 68 6.24 -15.35 -4.84
N THR A 69 7.48 -15.02 -5.18
CA THR A 69 7.85 -13.69 -5.67
C THR A 69 8.39 -13.69 -7.11
N GLY A 70 8.81 -14.85 -7.61
CA GLY A 70 9.52 -14.97 -8.88
C GLY A 70 10.99 -14.53 -8.84
N TYR A 71 11.51 -14.06 -7.69
CA TYR A 71 12.92 -13.67 -7.53
C TYR A 71 13.73 -14.78 -6.83
N LYS A 72 14.97 -14.97 -7.29
CA LYS A 72 15.97 -15.86 -6.67
C LYS A 72 17.07 -15.03 -5.99
N GLY A 73 17.75 -15.64 -5.02
CA GLY A 73 18.83 -15.03 -4.24
C GLY A 73 18.36 -13.92 -3.32
N LEU A 74 17.10 -13.92 -2.88
CA LEU A 74 16.60 -12.91 -1.96
C LEU A 74 16.73 -13.31 -0.49
N LEU A 75 16.65 -14.62 -0.21
CA LEU A 75 16.79 -15.19 1.11
C LEU A 75 18.04 -16.08 1.21
N PRO A 76 18.74 -16.12 2.37
CA PRO A 76 18.48 -15.32 3.59
C PRO A 76 18.70 -13.82 3.38
N VAL A 77 18.01 -13.00 4.18
CA VAL A 77 18.24 -11.55 4.16
C VAL A 77 19.64 -11.26 4.68
N ASP A 78 20.45 -10.52 3.92
CA ASP A 78 21.87 -10.30 4.23
C ASP A 78 22.40 -8.97 3.69
N TYR A 79 23.31 -8.32 4.44
CA TYR A 79 23.95 -7.05 4.05
C TYR A 79 24.81 -7.16 2.79
N GLY A 80 25.31 -8.35 2.45
CA GLY A 80 26.09 -8.62 1.25
C GLY A 80 25.27 -8.65 -0.03
N ILE A 81 23.93 -8.71 0.06
CA ILE A 81 23.05 -8.75 -1.10
C ILE A 81 22.70 -7.33 -1.55
N ARG A 82 22.98 -7.00 -2.81
CA ARG A 82 22.64 -5.70 -3.40
C ARG A 82 21.21 -5.67 -3.92
N TYR A 83 20.24 -5.66 -3.00
CA TYR A 83 18.83 -5.63 -3.36
C TYR A 83 18.46 -4.43 -4.24
N LYS A 84 17.65 -4.65 -5.27
CA LYS A 84 16.96 -3.57 -5.99
C LYS A 84 15.79 -3.06 -5.14
N GLU A 85 15.36 -1.82 -5.37
CA GLU A 85 14.19 -1.23 -4.68
C GLU A 85 12.96 -2.14 -4.76
N SER A 86 12.64 -2.63 -5.95
CA SER A 86 11.52 -3.56 -6.16
C SER A 86 11.66 -4.85 -5.34
N GLN A 87 12.87 -5.37 -5.14
CA GLN A 87 13.10 -6.58 -4.36
C GLN A 87 12.91 -6.33 -2.87
N ILE A 88 13.31 -5.14 -2.37
CA ILE A 88 13.07 -4.74 -0.98
C ILE A 88 11.57 -4.62 -0.74
N PHE A 89 10.83 -3.93 -1.62
CA PHE A 89 9.38 -3.78 -1.48
C PHE A 89 8.67 -5.13 -1.54
N THR A 90 9.05 -6.02 -2.45
CA THR A 90 8.53 -7.39 -2.49
C THR A 90 8.80 -8.16 -1.20
N LEU A 91 10.00 -8.06 -0.62
CA LEU A 91 10.30 -8.72 0.65
C LEU A 91 9.50 -8.11 1.82
N ILE A 92 9.29 -6.79 1.82
CA ILE A 92 8.46 -6.10 2.81
C ILE A 92 7.02 -6.65 2.80
N GLU A 93 6.40 -6.74 1.63
CA GLU A 93 5.04 -7.27 1.46
C GLU A 93 4.96 -8.77 1.81
N MET A 94 5.97 -9.55 1.39
CA MET A 94 6.03 -10.97 1.69
C MET A 94 6.14 -11.22 3.20
N PHE A 95 7.03 -10.52 3.91
CA PHE A 95 7.16 -10.70 5.36
C PHE A 95 5.94 -10.19 6.11
N TYR A 96 5.27 -9.15 5.63
CA TYR A 96 3.99 -8.70 6.20
C TYR A 96 2.89 -9.77 6.09
N THR A 97 2.87 -10.52 5.00
CA THR A 97 1.94 -11.66 4.82
C THR A 97 2.14 -12.75 5.88
N TYR A 98 3.37 -12.93 6.35
CA TYR A 98 3.76 -14.03 7.24
C TYR A 98 4.15 -13.59 8.65
N VAL A 99 3.96 -12.32 8.99
CA VAL A 99 4.20 -11.83 10.34
C VAL A 99 3.19 -12.44 11.30
N ASN A 100 3.64 -12.74 12.51
CA ASN A 100 2.82 -13.36 13.54
C ASN A 100 1.84 -12.34 14.14
N ASP A 101 0.56 -12.37 13.73
CA ASP A 101 -0.50 -11.55 14.35
C ASP A 101 -1.03 -12.15 15.66
N ASN A 102 -1.13 -13.48 15.71
CA ASN A 102 -1.64 -14.23 16.87
C ASN A 102 -0.71 -15.42 17.11
N ASP A 103 0.10 -15.35 18.17
CA ASP A 103 1.03 -16.41 18.60
C ASP A 103 0.98 -16.53 20.14
N PRO A 104 1.00 -17.74 20.74
CA PRO A 104 1.17 -17.94 22.19
C PRO A 104 2.39 -17.29 22.86
N PHE A 105 3.34 -16.73 22.10
CA PHE A 105 4.55 -16.07 22.65
C PHE A 105 4.60 -14.54 22.45
N SER A 106 3.57 -13.92 21.84
CA SER A 106 3.46 -12.46 21.78
C SER A 106 2.01 -11.99 21.98
N ASP A 107 1.78 -11.21 23.03
CA ASP A 107 0.52 -10.49 23.24
C ASP A 107 0.48 -9.27 22.30
N GLY A 108 0.07 -9.43 21.04
CA GLY A 108 -0.35 -8.29 20.22
C GLY A 108 -0.19 -8.37 18.70
N ASP A 109 -0.79 -7.37 18.05
CA ASP A 109 -0.96 -7.14 16.62
C ASP A 109 0.36 -7.02 15.84
N GLY A 110 1.00 -8.15 15.52
CA GLY A 110 2.28 -8.21 14.80
C GLY A 110 2.34 -7.38 13.52
N LYS A 111 1.27 -7.36 12.71
CA LYS A 111 1.14 -6.49 11.53
C LYS A 111 1.15 -5.00 11.85
N ILE A 112 0.52 -4.57 12.94
CA ILE A 112 0.52 -3.16 13.35
C ILE A 112 1.93 -2.73 13.73
N GLU A 113 2.64 -3.52 14.54
CA GLU A 113 4.02 -3.19 14.93
C GLU A 113 4.98 -3.30 13.73
N TYR A 114 4.80 -4.28 12.85
CA TYR A 114 5.54 -4.40 11.59
C TYR A 114 5.39 -3.13 10.75
N ARG A 115 4.15 -2.72 10.43
CA ARG A 115 3.84 -1.50 9.66
C ARG A 115 4.44 -0.27 10.30
N LYS A 116 4.22 -0.09 11.61
CA LYS A 116 4.76 1.05 12.37
C LYS A 116 6.28 1.13 12.30
N ARG A 117 6.99 0.00 12.32
CA ARG A 117 8.46 -0.04 12.22
C ARG A 117 8.94 0.23 10.79
N ILE A 118 8.39 -0.44 9.79
CA ILE A 118 8.84 -0.30 8.40
C ILE A 118 8.46 1.06 7.81
N ASN A 119 7.29 1.63 8.15
CA ASN A 119 6.86 2.93 7.64
C ASN A 119 7.73 4.08 8.15
N LYS A 120 8.42 3.95 9.29
CA LYS A 120 9.45 4.93 9.70
C LYS A 120 10.61 5.00 8.69
N ILE A 121 10.96 3.86 8.09
CA ILE A 121 12.00 3.75 7.08
C ILE A 121 11.45 4.26 5.73
N LEU A 122 10.32 3.70 5.29
CA LEU A 122 9.71 3.99 3.99
C LEU A 122 9.28 5.47 3.84
N ASN A 123 8.72 6.09 4.88
CA ASN A 123 8.31 7.50 4.84
C ASN A 123 9.50 8.44 4.64
N SER A 124 10.70 8.01 5.04
CA SER A 124 11.93 8.80 4.91
C SER A 124 12.70 8.47 3.63
N TYR A 125 12.23 7.53 2.80
CA TYR A 125 12.92 7.05 1.61
C TYR A 125 12.37 7.68 0.32
N GLY A 126 13.24 8.22 -0.54
CA GLY A 126 12.89 8.63 -1.92
C GLY A 126 11.64 9.53 -2.05
N LYS A 127 10.57 9.01 -2.65
CA LYS A 127 9.29 9.75 -2.82
C LYS A 127 8.39 9.76 -1.58
N CYS A 128 8.86 9.20 -0.46
CA CYS A 128 8.07 8.80 0.68
C CYS A 128 7.13 7.65 0.29
N TRP A 129 7.28 6.51 0.95
CA TRP A 129 6.48 5.32 0.71
C TRP A 129 5.85 4.85 2.01
N GLU A 130 4.79 4.08 1.92
CA GLU A 130 4.19 3.39 3.07
C GLU A 130 3.77 1.97 2.70
N LEU A 131 3.82 1.08 3.68
CA LEU A 131 3.12 -0.19 3.70
C LEU A 131 1.72 0.01 4.27
N THR A 132 0.70 -0.31 3.47
CA THR A 132 -0.71 -0.20 3.86
C THR A 132 -1.15 -1.32 4.79
N ASP A 133 -2.37 -1.22 5.30
CA ASP A 133 -3.06 -2.22 6.15
C ASP A 133 -3.28 -3.50 5.39
N GLU A 134 -3.61 -3.35 4.11
CA GLU A 134 -3.85 -4.47 3.21
C GLU A 134 -2.53 -5.12 2.74
N GLY A 135 -1.38 -4.54 3.09
CA GLY A 135 -0.08 -5.20 2.97
C GLY A 135 0.66 -4.99 1.66
N TYR A 136 0.37 -3.90 0.94
CA TYR A 136 1.13 -3.50 -0.25
C TYR A 136 1.85 -2.18 -0.02
N VAL A 137 2.96 -1.97 -0.73
CA VAL A 137 3.74 -0.72 -0.70
C VAL A 137 3.17 0.26 -1.72
N ARG A 138 2.92 1.50 -1.28
CA ARG A 138 2.47 2.62 -2.12
C ARG A 138 3.19 3.92 -1.80
N GLU A 139 3.10 4.88 -2.71
CA GLU A 139 3.59 6.24 -2.48
C GLU A 139 2.78 6.88 -1.34
N LEU A 140 3.47 7.55 -0.42
CA LEU A 140 2.84 8.20 0.73
C LEU A 140 2.01 9.39 0.27
N VAL A 141 0.73 9.39 0.61
CA VAL A 141 -0.20 10.48 0.26
C VAL A 141 -0.31 11.45 1.43
N ASP A 142 0.54 12.48 1.43
CA ASP A 142 0.63 13.48 2.51
C ASP A 142 -0.09 14.79 2.16
N ASN A 143 -1.41 14.73 1.92
CA ASN A 143 -2.19 15.91 1.51
C ASN A 143 -3.62 15.98 2.09
N GLY A 144 -3.87 15.33 3.23
CA GLY A 144 -5.20 15.29 3.86
C GLY A 144 -6.21 14.36 3.17
N LEU A 145 -5.87 13.82 2.00
CA LEU A 145 -6.64 12.76 1.32
C LEU A 145 -6.33 11.36 1.87
N SER A 146 -5.35 11.24 2.77
CA SER A 146 -4.93 10.00 3.42
C SER A 146 -6.11 9.29 4.10
N ASN A 147 -7.03 10.04 4.70
CA ASN A 147 -8.25 9.50 5.33
C ASN A 147 -9.21 8.85 4.33
N LEU A 148 -9.26 9.34 3.08
CA LEU A 148 -10.04 8.69 2.02
C LEU A 148 -9.44 7.33 1.65
N LEU A 149 -8.13 7.17 1.83
CA LEU A 149 -7.42 5.95 1.49
C LEU A 149 -7.48 4.92 2.62
N ALA A 150 -7.38 5.36 3.87
CA ALA A 150 -7.31 4.51 5.07
C ALA A 150 -8.68 3.99 5.55
N GLN A 151 -9.77 4.32 4.87
CA GLN A 151 -11.08 3.82 5.26
C GLN A 151 -11.20 2.34 4.92
N GLU A 152 -11.22 1.51 5.96
CA GLU A 152 -11.64 0.12 5.90
C GLU A 152 -13.15 0.06 5.70
N TYR A 153 -13.59 -0.90 4.93
CA TYR A 153 -14.98 -1.02 4.55
C TYR A 153 -15.46 -2.46 4.77
N ASP A 154 -16.67 -2.61 5.32
CA ASP A 154 -17.31 -3.92 5.52
C ASP A 154 -17.56 -4.63 4.18
N ASP A 155 -17.69 -5.95 4.26
CA ASP A 155 -17.67 -6.97 3.19
C ASP A 155 -18.87 -6.89 2.20
N SER A 156 -19.10 -5.71 1.61
CA SER A 156 -20.00 -5.52 0.46
C SER A 156 -19.18 -5.53 -0.83
N ASP A 157 -19.73 -6.11 -1.90
CA ASP A 157 -19.08 -6.18 -3.21
C ASP A 157 -18.55 -4.81 -3.69
N ILE A 158 -19.28 -3.72 -3.39
CA ILE A 158 -18.89 -2.34 -3.74
C ILE A 158 -17.59 -1.92 -3.04
N TYR A 159 -17.43 -2.30 -1.77
CA TYR A 159 -16.32 -1.86 -0.94
C TYR A 159 -15.01 -2.59 -1.25
N THR A 160 -15.09 -3.90 -1.48
CA THR A 160 -14.00 -4.70 -2.05
C THR A 160 -13.57 -4.11 -3.39
N ASP A 161 -14.53 -3.76 -4.24
CA ASP A 161 -14.28 -3.20 -5.55
C ASP A 161 -13.54 -1.84 -5.51
N ILE A 162 -13.85 -1.00 -4.51
CA ILE A 162 -13.14 0.25 -4.26
C ILE A 162 -11.70 -0.01 -3.79
N SER A 163 -11.52 -0.96 -2.87
CA SER A 163 -10.19 -1.31 -2.33
C SER A 163 -9.26 -1.80 -3.44
N GLU A 164 -9.74 -2.69 -4.32
CA GLU A 164 -8.98 -3.16 -5.49
C GLU A 164 -8.59 -2.02 -6.44
N ALA A 165 -9.50 -1.06 -6.66
CA ALA A 165 -9.21 0.11 -7.49
C ALA A 165 -8.13 0.99 -6.84
N LYS A 166 -8.21 1.22 -5.52
CA LYS A 166 -7.17 1.97 -4.76
C LYS A 166 -5.82 1.29 -4.88
N GLN A 167 -5.75 -0.01 -4.61
CA GLN A 167 -4.52 -0.79 -4.69
C GLN A 167 -3.92 -0.74 -6.10
N LYS A 168 -4.73 -0.98 -7.14
CA LYS A 168 -4.25 -0.96 -8.53
C LYS A 168 -3.69 0.41 -8.94
N PHE A 169 -4.29 1.49 -8.45
CA PHE A 169 -3.85 2.85 -8.76
C PHE A 169 -2.57 3.25 -8.01
N LEU A 170 -2.45 2.86 -6.73
CA LEU A 170 -1.44 3.37 -5.82
C LEU A 170 -0.23 2.45 -5.62
N LYS A 171 -0.34 1.15 -5.99
CA LYS A 171 0.75 0.18 -5.85
C LYS A 171 2.05 0.70 -6.48
N TYR A 172 3.18 0.36 -5.86
CA TYR A 172 4.49 0.60 -6.46
C TYR A 172 4.56 0.07 -7.89
N GLY A 173 5.09 0.89 -8.80
CA GLY A 173 5.24 0.54 -10.22
C GLY A 173 3.95 0.53 -11.04
N ALA A 174 2.83 1.05 -10.52
CA ALA A 174 1.59 1.19 -11.29
C ALA A 174 1.82 1.98 -12.59
N THR A 175 1.53 1.33 -13.72
CA THR A 175 1.63 1.93 -15.06
C THR A 175 0.49 2.90 -15.32
N LEU A 176 0.59 3.71 -16.39
CA LEU A 176 -0.54 4.54 -16.83
C LEU A 176 -1.78 3.70 -17.17
N ASP A 177 -1.60 2.48 -17.69
CA ASP A 177 -2.71 1.58 -17.98
C ASP A 177 -3.31 1.01 -16.70
N ASP A 178 -2.51 0.63 -15.70
CA ASP A 178 -3.02 0.24 -14.37
C ASP A 178 -3.88 1.36 -13.76
N LYS A 179 -3.39 2.60 -13.83
CA LYS A 179 -4.09 3.78 -13.31
C LYS A 179 -5.37 4.06 -14.09
N LYS A 180 -5.34 3.95 -15.42
CA LYS A 180 -6.54 4.09 -16.27
C LYS A 180 -7.59 3.04 -15.91
N ASP A 181 -7.19 1.79 -15.79
CA ASP A 181 -8.09 0.70 -15.42
C ASP A 181 -8.72 0.91 -14.04
N ALA A 182 -7.96 1.39 -13.07
CA ALA A 182 -8.50 1.74 -11.75
C ALA A 182 -9.55 2.85 -11.83
N LEU A 183 -9.34 3.88 -12.67
CA LEU A 183 -10.35 4.92 -12.93
C LEU A 183 -11.61 4.34 -13.59
N ILE A 184 -11.46 3.45 -14.57
CA ILE A 184 -12.59 2.76 -15.21
C ILE A 184 -13.36 1.94 -14.17
N ARG A 185 -12.65 1.21 -13.31
CA ARG A 185 -13.21 0.40 -12.23
C ARG A 185 -14.06 1.25 -11.28
N LEU A 186 -13.51 2.36 -10.79
CA LEU A 186 -14.27 3.32 -9.97
C LEU A 186 -15.50 3.84 -10.70
N GLY A 187 -15.39 4.18 -11.98
CA GLY A 187 -16.54 4.59 -12.77
C GLY A 187 -17.62 3.50 -12.82
N ASN A 188 -17.23 2.23 -12.99
CA ASN A 188 -18.16 1.11 -13.09
C ASN A 188 -18.91 0.87 -11.77
N ILE A 189 -18.28 1.16 -10.63
CA ILE A 189 -18.92 1.17 -9.32
C ILE A 189 -19.95 2.31 -9.22
N MET A 190 -19.62 3.50 -9.75
CA MET A 190 -20.49 4.67 -9.68
C MET A 190 -21.71 4.58 -10.61
N GLU A 191 -21.62 3.89 -11.75
CA GLU A 191 -22.71 3.82 -12.74
C GLU A 191 -24.03 3.26 -12.18
N PRO A 192 -24.08 2.10 -11.50
CA PRO A 192 -25.33 1.62 -10.89
C PRO A 192 -25.82 2.52 -9.76
N LEU A 193 -24.92 3.24 -9.08
CA LEU A 193 -25.24 4.17 -7.99
C LEU A 193 -25.74 5.53 -8.48
N ARG A 194 -25.71 5.79 -9.79
CA ARG A 194 -25.93 7.12 -10.37
C ARG A 194 -27.26 7.76 -9.98
N ASP A 195 -28.34 7.01 -10.00
CA ASP A 195 -29.67 7.57 -9.69
C ASP A 195 -29.84 7.83 -8.19
N GLU A 196 -29.25 7.00 -7.33
CA GLU A 196 -29.18 7.26 -5.89
C GLU A 196 -28.32 8.50 -5.61
N MET A 197 -27.17 8.64 -6.28
CA MET A 197 -26.31 9.84 -6.17
C MET A 197 -27.04 11.11 -6.59
N LYS A 198 -27.90 11.07 -7.63
CA LYS A 198 -28.73 12.24 -8.01
C LYS A 198 -29.78 12.60 -6.97
N ALA A 199 -30.24 11.64 -6.18
CA ALA A 199 -31.23 11.86 -5.13
C ALA A 199 -30.58 12.45 -3.87
N SER A 200 -29.37 11.99 -3.53
CA SER A 200 -28.65 12.39 -2.31
C SER A 200 -27.71 13.59 -2.50
N LEU A 201 -27.14 13.80 -3.69
CA LEU A 201 -26.24 14.91 -4.02
C LEU A 201 -26.92 15.93 -4.93
N SER A 202 -26.36 17.14 -5.04
CA SER A 202 -26.91 18.15 -5.95
C SER A 202 -26.81 17.67 -7.40
N LYS A 203 -27.78 18.08 -8.23
CA LYS A 203 -27.81 17.76 -9.66
C LYS A 203 -26.57 18.28 -10.41
N ALA A 204 -26.02 19.41 -9.97
CA ALA A 204 -24.82 19.99 -10.54
C ALA A 204 -23.58 19.14 -10.22
N ASP A 205 -23.38 18.79 -8.95
CA ASP A 205 -22.24 17.99 -8.51
C ASP A 205 -22.23 16.61 -9.17
N THR A 206 -23.39 15.93 -9.18
CA THR A 206 -23.53 14.63 -9.85
C THR A 206 -23.28 14.76 -11.36
N SER A 207 -23.74 15.84 -11.99
CA SER A 207 -23.44 16.08 -13.42
C SER A 207 -21.93 16.22 -13.65
N ASP A 208 -21.22 16.99 -12.81
CA ASP A 208 -19.78 17.22 -12.98
C ASP A 208 -18.95 15.96 -12.75
N ILE A 209 -19.30 15.14 -11.76
CA ILE A 209 -18.67 13.84 -11.50
C ILE A 209 -18.80 12.91 -12.71
N PHE A 210 -20.01 12.75 -13.27
CA PHE A 210 -20.23 11.88 -14.43
C PHE A 210 -19.71 12.49 -15.73
N ASN A 211 -19.60 13.82 -15.83
CA ASN A 211 -18.94 14.48 -16.95
C ASN A 211 -17.43 14.16 -16.96
N LEU A 212 -16.79 14.07 -15.80
CA LEU A 212 -15.38 13.66 -15.68
C LEU A 212 -15.18 12.23 -16.22
N LEU A 213 -16.07 11.29 -15.88
CA LEU A 213 -16.04 9.91 -16.41
C LEU A 213 -16.17 9.84 -17.94
N ASN A 214 -16.98 10.72 -18.52
CA ASN A 214 -17.35 10.69 -19.94
C ASN A 214 -16.39 11.46 -20.84
N ASN A 215 -15.74 12.52 -20.36
CA ASN A 215 -15.01 13.46 -21.22
C ASN A 215 -13.52 13.16 -21.41
N PHE A 216 -12.94 12.26 -20.61
CA PHE A 216 -11.50 11.98 -20.58
C PHE A 216 -11.08 10.63 -21.21
N GLN A 217 -11.92 9.99 -22.05
CA GLN A 217 -11.64 8.70 -22.71
C GLN A 217 -11.28 7.54 -21.79
N LEU A 218 -11.87 7.53 -20.58
CA LEU A 218 -11.70 6.39 -19.71
C LEU A 218 -12.42 5.16 -20.29
N ARG A 219 -13.63 5.32 -20.85
CA ARG A 219 -14.50 4.19 -21.24
C ARG A 219 -14.61 3.88 -22.74
N HIS A 220 -14.44 4.86 -23.62
CA HIS A 220 -14.50 4.64 -25.06
C HIS A 220 -13.51 5.56 -25.80
N ASN A 221 -12.76 5.01 -26.76
CA ASN A 221 -11.98 5.79 -27.72
C ASN A 221 -12.94 6.52 -28.67
N ASN A 222 -13.45 7.67 -28.26
CA ASN A 222 -14.26 8.52 -29.14
C ASN A 222 -13.42 9.72 -29.59
N ALA A 223 -13.26 9.90 -30.90
CA ALA A 223 -12.35 10.86 -31.55
C ALA A 223 -12.59 12.34 -31.20
N LYS A 224 -13.66 12.66 -30.46
CA LYS A 224 -14.03 14.02 -30.02
C LYS A 224 -13.60 14.37 -28.59
N GLN A 225 -13.02 13.43 -27.84
CA GLN A 225 -12.69 13.64 -26.43
C GLN A 225 -11.27 14.20 -26.26
N LYS A 226 -11.02 14.96 -25.19
CA LYS A 226 -9.72 15.59 -24.92
C LYS A 226 -8.69 14.49 -24.72
N THR A 227 -7.76 14.27 -25.65
CA THR A 227 -6.64 13.33 -25.52
C THR A 227 -5.32 14.01 -25.20
N ASP A 228 -5.26 15.31 -25.44
CA ASP A 228 -4.09 16.15 -25.24
C ASP A 228 -4.07 16.69 -23.81
N TYR A 229 -3.87 15.78 -22.86
CA TYR A 229 -3.64 16.12 -21.47
C TYR A 229 -2.59 15.19 -20.87
N ASP A 230 -1.83 15.72 -19.92
CA ASP A 230 -0.80 14.94 -19.23
C ASP A 230 -1.45 13.94 -18.27
N LYS A 231 -1.42 12.66 -18.64
CA LYS A 231 -2.05 11.59 -17.86
C LYS A 231 -1.40 11.41 -16.49
N GLU A 232 -0.12 11.71 -16.34
CA GLU A 232 0.56 11.62 -15.05
C GLU A 232 0.04 12.65 -14.06
N ILE A 233 -0.42 13.81 -14.57
CA ILE A 233 -1.03 14.88 -13.77
C ILE A 233 -2.53 14.64 -13.57
N TYR A 234 -3.23 14.30 -14.65
CA TYR A 234 -4.69 14.27 -14.66
C TYR A 234 -5.27 13.01 -14.04
N TYR A 235 -4.62 11.84 -14.16
CA TYR A 235 -5.16 10.61 -13.56
C TYR A 235 -5.20 10.68 -12.03
N PRO A 236 -4.16 11.14 -11.31
CA PRO A 236 -4.27 11.33 -9.86
C PRO A 236 -5.38 12.29 -9.47
N TRP A 237 -5.52 13.42 -10.18
CA TRP A 237 -6.60 14.37 -9.92
C TRP A 237 -7.98 13.72 -10.08
N MET A 238 -8.23 12.99 -11.18
CA MET A 238 -9.49 12.25 -11.39
C MET A 238 -9.73 11.21 -10.32
N PHE A 239 -8.70 10.43 -9.99
CA PHE A 239 -8.78 9.36 -9.01
C PHE A 239 -9.25 9.89 -7.65
N TYR A 240 -8.63 10.96 -7.16
CA TYR A 240 -9.01 11.56 -5.88
C TYR A 240 -10.39 12.22 -5.93
N GLN A 241 -10.77 12.88 -7.03
CA GLN A 241 -12.11 13.46 -7.18
C GLN A 241 -13.21 12.40 -7.14
N MET A 242 -13.01 11.30 -7.87
CA MET A 242 -13.96 10.20 -7.92
C MET A 242 -14.06 9.48 -6.57
N LEU A 243 -12.91 9.23 -5.93
CA LEU A 243 -12.87 8.56 -4.64
C LEU A 243 -13.54 9.42 -3.55
N ALA A 244 -13.30 10.74 -3.54
CA ALA A 244 -13.94 11.65 -2.59
C ALA A 244 -15.47 11.72 -2.78
N ALA A 245 -15.94 11.75 -4.03
CA ALA A 245 -17.36 11.74 -4.34
C ALA A 245 -18.05 10.45 -3.89
N LEU A 246 -17.42 9.30 -4.16
CA LEU A 246 -17.94 7.99 -3.78
C LEU A 246 -17.95 7.82 -2.25
N ASP A 247 -16.88 8.22 -1.57
CA ASP A 247 -16.78 8.21 -0.11
C ASP A 247 -17.88 9.06 0.56
N ALA A 248 -18.08 10.29 0.07
CA ALA A 248 -19.12 11.17 0.58
C ALA A 248 -20.52 10.57 0.39
N PHE A 249 -20.80 10.03 -0.80
CA PHE A 249 -22.09 9.40 -1.09
C PHE A 249 -22.36 8.18 -0.19
N LEU A 250 -21.37 7.30 -0.01
CA LEU A 250 -21.54 6.11 0.82
C LEU A 250 -21.78 6.48 2.30
N LYS A 251 -21.08 7.50 2.81
CA LYS A 251 -21.34 8.04 4.16
C LYS A 251 -22.73 8.66 4.32
N ILE A 252 -23.25 9.32 3.30
CA ILE A 252 -24.63 9.86 3.29
C ILE A 252 -25.63 8.69 3.35
N LYS A 253 -25.42 7.67 2.53
CA LYS A 253 -26.26 6.47 2.47
C LYS A 253 -26.27 5.69 3.79
N GLU A 254 -25.11 5.50 4.42
CA GLU A 254 -24.99 4.84 5.73
C GLU A 254 -25.72 5.61 6.84
N ARG A 255 -25.79 6.94 6.73
CA ARG A 255 -26.53 7.80 7.67
C ARG A 255 -28.04 7.87 7.38
N GLY A 256 -28.51 7.26 6.30
CA GLY A 256 -29.91 7.27 5.89
C GLY A 256 -30.42 8.65 5.46
N GLN A 257 -29.54 9.49 4.90
CA GLN A 257 -29.86 10.84 4.40
C GLN A 257 -30.15 10.86 2.89
#